data_AF-A0A8C6LFM7-F1
#
_entry.id   AF-A0A8C6LFM7-F1
#
_cell.length_a   1.000
_cell.length_b   1.000
_cell.length_c   1.000
_cell.angle_alpha   90.00
_cell.angle_beta   90.00
_cell.angle_gamma   90.00
#
_symmetry.space_group_name_H-M   'P 1'
#
loop_
_entity.id
_entity.type
_entity.pdbx_description
1 polymer ?
#
loop_
_entity_poly.entity_id
_entity_poly.type
_entity_poly.pdbx_seq_one_letter_code
_entity_poly.pdbx_strand_id
1 'polypeptide(L)'
;MKVEVTNKRKLKSLKTKSESATNYAPKPSAIESTFSMFQKATAADTSSERLSEPDLVAAASAAAATLPNSRQAESELLQQLRRRKDLTEAQKKDIIADMKVGKKFSRQNSWPSNQIRFDEDGQGYTHDRGIASELASVRKRKKLFPSKRLNIFSPVTDKDTAESPTLWDIAFVNELSFSTNQMPRNVLEEMIQWTKEGKLWEYPINNESGLEEEVGISFTEHVFLEKHLEEGFPRQGPVRHFMELVVAGLSRNPYLTVQQKKEHISWFRDYFHQKAEVLNEADVCLS
;
A
#
# COMPACT_ATOMS: atom_id res chain seq x y z
N MET A 1 -27.39 10.89 37.08
CA MET A 1 -28.17 9.86 36.38
C MET A 1 -27.18 8.80 35.92
N LYS A 2 -27.18 7.63 36.56
CA LYS A 2 -26.29 6.51 36.20
C LYS A 2 -26.99 5.67 35.15
N VAL A 3 -26.36 5.43 34.00
CA VAL A 3 -26.79 4.40 33.05
C VAL A 3 -25.54 3.71 32.50
N GLU A 4 -25.22 2.58 33.09
CA GLU A 4 -24.45 1.51 32.46
C GLU A 4 -25.44 0.61 31.74
N VAL A 5 -25.24 0.29 30.45
CA VAL A 5 -25.64 -1.01 29.91
C VAL A 5 -24.67 -1.46 28.82
N THR A 6 -24.01 -2.56 29.15
CA THR A 6 -23.17 -3.43 28.32
C THR A 6 -23.93 -4.04 27.15
N ASN A 7 -23.27 -4.26 26.00
CA ASN A 7 -23.64 -5.38 25.13
C ASN A 7 -22.42 -6.06 24.51
N LYS A 8 -22.13 -7.26 25.00
CA LYS A 8 -21.12 -8.20 24.52
C LYS A 8 -21.74 -9.04 23.38
N ARG A 9 -21.20 -8.97 22.17
CA ARG A 9 -21.47 -9.98 21.12
C ARG A 9 -20.27 -10.93 21.00
N LYS A 10 -20.53 -12.21 21.27
CA LYS A 10 -19.58 -13.32 21.12
C LYS A 10 -19.50 -13.72 19.65
N LEU A 11 -18.30 -13.68 19.06
CA LEU A 11 -17.99 -14.32 17.79
C LEU A 11 -17.74 -15.82 18.04
N LYS A 12 -18.43 -16.66 17.26
CA LYS A 12 -18.24 -18.12 17.27
C LYS A 12 -16.93 -18.46 16.55
N SER A 13 -16.07 -19.21 17.22
CA SER A 13 -14.87 -19.83 16.66
C SER A 13 -15.25 -21.09 15.88
N LEU A 14 -14.77 -21.19 14.63
CA LEU A 14 -14.69 -22.44 13.89
C LEU A 14 -13.22 -22.89 13.87
N LYS A 15 -12.99 -24.08 14.43
CA LYS A 15 -11.68 -24.72 14.52
C LYS A 15 -11.26 -25.32 13.17
N THR A 16 -10.04 -24.94 12.79
CA THR A 16 -8.96 -25.70 12.15
C THR A 16 -9.18 -27.18 11.80
N LYS A 17 -8.76 -27.52 10.58
CA LYS A 17 -8.05 -28.78 10.26
C LYS A 17 -6.68 -28.41 9.67
N SER A 18 -5.64 -28.86 10.34
CA SER A 18 -4.25 -28.84 9.90
C SER A 18 -3.97 -30.10 9.09
N GLU A 19 -3.32 -29.98 7.93
CA GLU A 19 -2.58 -31.10 7.33
C GLU A 19 -1.17 -30.66 6.95
N SER A 20 -0.27 -31.60 7.24
CA SER A 20 1.18 -31.64 7.26
C SER A 20 1.95 -31.15 6.04
N ALA A 21 3.18 -30.68 6.32
CA ALA A 21 4.26 -30.43 5.39
C ALA A 21 4.66 -31.64 4.53
N THR A 22 4.98 -31.41 3.26
CA THR A 22 6.00 -32.16 2.52
C THR A 22 6.72 -31.26 1.51
N ASN A 23 8.03 -31.46 1.44
CA ASN A 23 9.03 -30.78 0.62
C ASN A 23 8.81 -30.98 -0.89
N TYR A 24 9.00 -29.95 -1.73
CA TYR A 24 9.51 -30.11 -3.10
C TYR A 24 10.28 -28.87 -3.57
N ALA A 25 11.57 -29.07 -3.85
CA ALA A 25 12.40 -28.18 -4.66
C ALA A 25 11.87 -28.14 -6.12
N PRO A 26 12.01 -27.03 -6.85
CA PRO A 26 11.46 -26.90 -8.19
C PRO A 26 12.38 -27.58 -9.23
N LYS A 27 11.79 -28.41 -10.10
CA LYS A 27 12.38 -28.76 -11.41
C LYS A 27 11.65 -27.97 -12.50
N PRO A 28 12.33 -27.51 -13.57
CA PRO A 28 11.73 -26.64 -14.57
C PRO A 28 10.84 -27.43 -15.52
N SER A 29 9.53 -27.15 -15.54
CA SER A 29 8.61 -27.70 -16.54
C SER A 29 8.67 -26.87 -17.82
N ALA A 30 8.76 -27.58 -18.94
CA ALA A 30 8.79 -27.08 -20.29
C ALA A 30 7.68 -26.06 -20.58
N ILE A 31 8.03 -25.05 -21.39
CA ILE A 31 7.14 -23.99 -21.85
C ILE A 31 6.06 -24.62 -22.74
N GLU A 32 4.86 -24.78 -22.20
CA GLU A 32 3.68 -25.16 -22.98
C GLU A 32 3.23 -23.97 -23.84
N SER A 33 3.06 -24.25 -25.13
CA SER A 33 2.72 -23.29 -26.17
C SER A 33 1.35 -22.65 -25.92
N THR A 34 1.31 -21.31 -25.99
CA THR A 34 0.12 -20.46 -25.77
C THR A 34 -1.08 -20.81 -26.66
N PHE A 35 -0.87 -21.58 -27.72
CA PHE A 35 -1.91 -22.03 -28.64
C PHE A 35 -2.96 -22.96 -27.98
N SER A 36 -2.57 -23.76 -26.97
CA SER A 36 -3.48 -24.68 -26.27
C SER A 36 -4.51 -23.94 -25.39
N MET A 37 -4.12 -22.82 -24.77
CA MET A 37 -5.01 -22.04 -23.91
C MET A 37 -6.15 -21.36 -24.68
N PHE A 38 -5.90 -20.91 -25.92
CA PHE A 38 -6.91 -20.25 -26.73
C PHE A 38 -8.01 -21.19 -27.22
N GLN A 39 -7.70 -22.47 -27.50
CA GLN A 39 -8.72 -23.46 -27.87
C GLN A 39 -9.63 -23.81 -26.69
N LYS A 40 -9.10 -23.80 -25.47
CA LYS A 40 -9.88 -24.06 -24.25
C LYS A 40 -10.84 -22.92 -23.92
N ALA A 41 -10.48 -21.68 -24.25
CA ALA A 41 -11.37 -20.52 -24.11
C ALA A 41 -12.55 -20.58 -25.11
N THR A 42 -12.30 -20.94 -26.37
CA THR A 42 -13.38 -21.02 -27.39
C THR A 42 -14.39 -22.13 -27.13
N ALA A 43 -14.03 -23.18 -26.37
CA ALA A 43 -14.95 -24.26 -26.01
C ALA A 43 -15.80 -23.94 -24.76
N ALA A 44 -15.31 -23.08 -23.86
CA ALA A 44 -16.01 -22.69 -22.63
C ALA A 44 -17.09 -21.62 -22.90
N ASP A 45 -16.90 -20.77 -23.91
CA ASP A 45 -17.88 -19.71 -24.25
C ASP A 45 -19.10 -20.24 -25.01
N THR A 46 -19.05 -21.45 -25.57
CA THR A 46 -20.21 -22.07 -26.25
C THR A 46 -21.30 -22.61 -25.31
N SER A 47 -21.08 -22.64 -23.98
CA SER A 47 -22.08 -23.15 -23.02
C SER A 47 -22.97 -22.11 -22.36
N SER A 48 -22.75 -20.79 -22.59
CA SER A 48 -23.50 -19.74 -21.87
C SER A 48 -24.53 -18.97 -22.69
N GLU A 49 -24.67 -19.23 -23.99
CA GLU A 49 -25.67 -18.57 -24.86
C GLU A 49 -26.58 -19.57 -25.59
N ARG A 50 -27.43 -20.26 -24.83
CA ARG A 50 -28.74 -20.70 -25.32
C ARG A 50 -29.64 -20.85 -24.11
N LEU A 51 -30.17 -19.71 -23.63
CA LEU A 51 -31.33 -19.74 -22.76
C LEU A 51 -32.40 -20.52 -23.51
N SER A 52 -32.73 -21.70 -23.01
CA SER A 52 -33.66 -22.60 -23.65
C SER A 52 -35.02 -21.88 -23.73
N GLU A 53 -35.68 -21.93 -24.89
CA GLU A 53 -37.03 -21.38 -25.08
C GLU A 53 -38.01 -21.67 -23.90
N PRO A 54 -38.00 -22.84 -23.23
CA PRO A 54 -38.82 -23.07 -22.03
C PRO A 54 -38.56 -22.11 -20.87
N ASP A 55 -37.31 -21.72 -20.60
CA ASP A 55 -36.97 -20.84 -19.47
C ASP A 55 -37.42 -19.40 -19.72
N LEU A 56 -37.36 -18.95 -20.98
CA LEU A 56 -37.86 -17.64 -21.38
C LEU A 56 -39.38 -17.56 -21.27
N VAL A 57 -40.08 -18.64 -21.61
CA VAL A 57 -41.54 -18.73 -21.43
C VAL A 57 -41.91 -18.75 -19.95
N ALA A 58 -41.17 -19.48 -19.12
CA ALA A 58 -41.37 -19.49 -17.67
C ALA A 58 -41.16 -18.09 -17.06
N ALA A 59 -40.09 -17.39 -17.44
CA ALA A 59 -39.82 -16.03 -16.97
C ALA A 59 -40.89 -15.03 -17.44
N ALA A 60 -41.36 -15.13 -18.69
CA ALA A 60 -42.42 -14.27 -19.20
C ALA A 60 -43.75 -14.50 -18.46
N SER A 61 -44.08 -15.76 -18.14
CA SER A 61 -45.27 -16.08 -17.34
C SER A 61 -45.17 -15.56 -15.89
N ALA A 62 -44.01 -15.69 -15.26
CA ALA A 62 -43.76 -15.15 -13.93
C ALA A 62 -43.89 -13.62 -13.89
N ALA A 63 -43.37 -12.92 -14.92
CA ALA A 63 -43.49 -11.48 -15.02
C ALA A 63 -44.95 -11.04 -15.25
N ALA A 64 -45.67 -11.70 -16.15
CA ALA A 64 -47.03 -11.35 -16.48
C ALA A 64 -48.04 -11.65 -15.36
N ALA A 65 -47.74 -12.60 -14.47
CA ALA A 65 -48.52 -12.86 -13.26
C ALA A 65 -48.58 -11.66 -12.29
N THR A 66 -47.69 -10.67 -12.44
CA THR A 66 -47.71 -9.43 -11.66
C THR A 66 -48.66 -8.36 -12.22
N LEU A 67 -49.22 -8.57 -13.42
CA LEU A 67 -50.13 -7.64 -14.08
C LEU A 67 -51.60 -8.10 -14.00
N PRO A 68 -52.57 -7.16 -13.96
CA PRO A 68 -53.99 -7.47 -13.80
C PRO A 68 -54.60 -8.29 -14.96
N ASN A 69 -54.04 -8.20 -16.17
CA ASN A 69 -54.47 -8.95 -17.37
C ASN A 69 -53.41 -9.99 -17.79
N SER A 70 -53.11 -10.93 -16.89
CA SER A 70 -51.98 -11.86 -17.01
C SER A 70 -51.89 -12.57 -18.37
N ARG A 71 -52.98 -13.20 -18.85
CA ARG A 71 -52.97 -13.96 -20.10
C ARG A 71 -52.68 -13.13 -21.35
N GLN A 72 -53.17 -11.89 -21.39
CA GLN A 72 -52.90 -10.99 -22.52
C GLN A 72 -51.46 -10.47 -22.46
N ALA A 73 -50.99 -10.10 -21.26
CA ALA A 73 -49.62 -9.63 -21.03
C ALA A 73 -48.57 -10.71 -21.37
N GLU A 74 -48.81 -11.98 -21.04
CA GLU A 74 -47.93 -13.10 -21.43
C GLU A 74 -47.80 -13.20 -22.95
N SER A 75 -48.93 -13.20 -23.65
CA SER A 75 -48.96 -13.35 -25.11
C SER A 75 -48.25 -12.20 -25.83
N GLU A 76 -48.41 -10.97 -25.33
CA GLU A 76 -47.78 -9.77 -25.89
C GLU A 76 -46.27 -9.77 -25.65
N LEU A 77 -45.82 -10.12 -24.44
CA LEU A 77 -44.40 -10.20 -24.11
C LEU A 77 -43.67 -11.25 -24.95
N LEU A 78 -44.28 -12.43 -25.13
CA LEU A 78 -43.71 -13.47 -25.99
C LEU A 78 -43.67 -13.05 -27.46
N GLN A 79 -44.68 -12.32 -27.94
CA GLN A 79 -44.69 -11.80 -29.31
C GLN A 79 -43.60 -10.75 -29.52
N GLN A 80 -43.38 -9.86 -28.56
CA GLN A 80 -42.32 -8.84 -28.62
C GLN A 80 -40.93 -9.47 -28.55
N LEU A 81 -40.73 -10.50 -27.73
CA LEU A 81 -39.47 -11.24 -27.65
C LEU A 81 -39.12 -11.92 -28.98
N ARG A 82 -40.09 -12.55 -29.64
CA ARG A 82 -39.91 -13.15 -30.98
C ARG A 82 -39.49 -12.10 -32.01
N ARG A 83 -40.21 -10.97 -32.06
CA ARG A 83 -39.87 -9.86 -32.98
C ARG A 83 -38.45 -9.32 -32.77
N ARG A 84 -38.01 -9.17 -31.51
CA ARG A 84 -36.64 -8.71 -31.21
C ARG A 84 -35.58 -9.75 -31.58
N LYS A 85 -35.85 -11.04 -31.38
CA LYS A 85 -34.97 -12.12 -31.83
C LYS A 85 -34.77 -12.07 -33.35
N ASP A 86 -35.86 -11.96 -34.11
CA ASP A 86 -35.80 -11.89 -35.58
C ASP A 86 -34.98 -10.69 -36.08
N LEU A 87 -35.16 -9.51 -35.46
CA LEU A 87 -34.37 -8.31 -35.80
C LEU A 87 -32.88 -8.47 -35.45
N THR A 88 -32.58 -9.12 -34.33
CA THR A 88 -31.18 -9.35 -33.89
C THR A 88 -30.50 -10.38 -34.79
N GLU A 89 -31.21 -11.42 -35.22
CA GLU A 89 -30.69 -12.41 -36.17
C GLU A 89 -30.47 -11.82 -37.56
N ALA A 90 -31.36 -10.94 -38.02
CA ALA A 90 -31.15 -10.21 -39.27
C ALA A 90 -29.91 -9.32 -39.20
N GLN A 91 -29.74 -8.57 -38.11
CA GLN A 91 -28.56 -7.71 -37.90
C GLN A 91 -27.25 -8.51 -37.78
N LYS A 92 -27.27 -9.70 -37.14
CA LYS A 92 -26.11 -10.60 -37.08
C LYS A 92 -25.69 -11.12 -38.46
N LYS A 93 -26.65 -11.38 -39.37
CA LYS A 93 -26.34 -11.83 -40.74
C LYS A 93 -25.66 -10.74 -41.57
N ASP A 94 -26.08 -9.48 -41.44
CA ASP A 94 -25.47 -8.36 -42.16
C ASP A 94 -24.03 -8.09 -41.70
N ILE A 95 -23.76 -8.13 -40.39
CA ILE A 95 -22.40 -7.89 -39.86
C ILE A 95 -21.39 -8.96 -40.32
N ILE A 96 -21.82 -10.22 -40.43
CA ILE A 96 -20.93 -11.32 -40.83
C ILE A 96 -20.71 -11.33 -42.35
N ALA A 97 -21.68 -10.87 -43.15
CA ALA A 97 -21.55 -10.75 -44.61
C ALA A 97 -20.51 -9.69 -45.02
N ASP A 98 -20.40 -8.60 -44.25
CA ASP A 98 -19.46 -7.50 -44.52
C ASP A 98 -18.02 -7.79 -44.04
N MET A 99 -17.80 -8.86 -43.26
CA MET A 99 -16.48 -9.29 -42.79
C MET A 99 -15.79 -10.26 -43.77
N LYS A 100 -15.68 -9.91 -45.06
CA LYS A 100 -14.93 -10.71 -46.04
C LYS A 100 -13.44 -10.34 -46.02
N VAL A 101 -12.64 -11.06 -45.24
CA VAL A 101 -11.17 -10.92 -45.23
C VAL A 101 -10.59 -11.52 -46.52
N GLY A 102 -10.33 -10.67 -47.50
CA GLY A 102 -9.66 -11.04 -48.74
C GLY A 102 -8.20 -11.44 -48.52
N LYS A 103 -7.89 -12.73 -48.69
CA LYS A 103 -6.52 -13.26 -48.68
C LYS A 103 -5.81 -12.88 -49.99
N LYS A 104 -5.19 -11.70 -50.02
CA LYS A 104 -4.32 -11.28 -51.15
C LYS A 104 -2.92 -11.85 -50.94
N PHE A 105 -2.54 -12.84 -51.77
CA PHE A 105 -1.15 -13.22 -51.97
C PHE A 105 -0.51 -12.26 -52.96
N SER A 106 0.18 -11.23 -52.45
CA SER A 106 1.21 -10.50 -53.17
C SER A 106 2.21 -9.99 -52.15
N ARG A 107 3.35 -10.69 -52.03
CA ARG A 107 4.51 -10.17 -51.32
C ARG A 107 5.24 -9.21 -52.25
N GLN A 108 4.88 -7.93 -52.16
CA GLN A 108 5.77 -6.85 -52.54
C GLN A 108 6.04 -6.06 -51.26
N ASN A 109 7.32 -5.97 -50.88
CA ASN A 109 7.76 -5.25 -49.69
C ASN A 109 7.44 -3.76 -49.85
N SER A 110 6.28 -3.33 -49.37
CA SER A 110 6.07 -1.92 -49.03
C SER A 110 6.78 -1.67 -47.71
N TRP A 111 8.03 -1.21 -47.77
CA TRP A 111 8.66 -0.64 -46.59
C TRP A 111 7.78 0.51 -46.08
N PRO A 112 7.51 0.59 -44.77
CA PRO A 112 6.86 1.76 -44.20
C PRO A 112 7.78 2.97 -44.43
N SER A 113 7.29 4.02 -45.08
CA SER A 113 8.05 5.25 -45.36
C SER A 113 8.49 6.02 -44.11
N ASN A 114 8.16 5.52 -42.91
CA ASN A 114 8.39 6.18 -41.63
C ASN A 114 9.17 5.25 -40.67
N GLN A 115 10.28 4.68 -41.13
CA GLN A 115 11.22 4.03 -40.21
C GLN A 115 12.18 5.10 -39.67
N ILE A 116 11.98 5.50 -38.41
CA ILE A 116 12.86 6.43 -37.71
C ILE A 116 14.18 5.70 -37.47
N ARG A 117 15.25 6.13 -38.14
CA ARG A 117 16.62 5.74 -37.79
C ARG A 117 17.11 6.66 -36.68
N PHE A 118 17.57 6.07 -35.59
CA PHE A 118 18.25 6.78 -34.51
C PHE A 118 19.76 6.62 -34.74
N ASP A 119 20.47 7.74 -34.83
CA ASP A 119 21.93 7.75 -34.78
C ASP A 119 22.36 7.74 -33.30
N GLU A 120 23.35 6.91 -32.94
CA GLU A 120 23.83 6.77 -31.55
C GLU A 120 24.54 8.03 -31.01
N ASP A 121 24.83 9.02 -31.85
CA ASP A 121 25.55 10.26 -31.46
C ASP A 121 24.65 11.30 -30.76
N GLY A 122 23.40 10.95 -30.40
CA GLY A 122 22.51 11.79 -29.57
C GLY A 122 21.92 13.03 -30.26
N GLN A 123 22.22 13.26 -31.54
CA GLN A 123 21.73 14.40 -32.31
C GLN A 123 20.60 13.95 -33.27
N GLY A 124 19.37 13.84 -32.76
CA GLY A 124 18.26 13.23 -33.50
C GLY A 124 17.89 13.82 -34.87
N TYR A 125 17.27 12.95 -35.70
CA TYR A 125 16.46 13.13 -36.92
C TYR A 125 17.01 14.00 -38.07
N THR A 126 17.50 13.35 -39.14
CA THR A 126 17.68 13.99 -40.45
C THR A 126 16.72 13.35 -41.47
N HIS A 127 15.86 14.15 -42.09
CA HIS A 127 15.13 13.73 -43.28
C HIS A 127 16.05 13.89 -44.49
N ASP A 128 16.23 12.81 -45.24
CA ASP A 128 17.03 12.78 -46.45
C ASP A 128 16.63 13.91 -47.43
N ARG A 129 17.61 14.77 -47.69
CA ARG A 129 17.95 15.47 -48.93
C ARG A 129 16.90 15.43 -50.06
N GLY A 130 15.81 16.15 -49.88
CA GLY A 130 14.95 16.68 -50.95
C GLY A 130 15.04 18.20 -50.99
N ILE A 131 14.71 18.81 -52.14
CA ILE A 131 14.86 20.23 -52.54
C ILE A 131 14.27 21.27 -51.55
N ALA A 132 13.71 20.85 -50.41
CA ALA A 132 13.29 21.68 -49.28
C ALA A 132 14.41 22.07 -48.29
N SER A 133 15.68 21.70 -48.50
CA SER A 133 16.77 22.08 -47.59
C SER A 133 17.03 23.59 -47.54
N GLU A 134 16.73 24.33 -48.61
CA GLU A 134 16.88 25.79 -48.64
C GLU A 134 15.75 26.52 -47.90
N LEU A 135 14.55 25.90 -47.82
CA LEU A 135 13.43 26.41 -47.01
C LEU A 135 13.40 25.84 -45.58
N ALA A 136 14.24 24.85 -45.27
CA ALA A 136 14.41 24.34 -43.92
C ALA A 136 14.92 25.41 -42.94
N SER A 137 15.66 26.41 -43.41
CA SER A 137 16.11 27.56 -42.63
C SER A 137 14.94 28.41 -42.11
N VAL A 138 13.84 28.48 -42.86
CA VAL A 138 12.64 29.26 -42.49
C VAL A 138 11.70 28.44 -41.59
N ARG A 139 11.76 27.10 -41.69
CA ARG A 139 10.84 26.19 -40.99
C ARG A 139 11.51 25.30 -39.93
N LYS A 140 12.76 25.59 -39.54
CA LYS A 140 13.29 25.12 -38.25
C LYS A 140 12.46 25.81 -37.17
N ARG A 141 11.43 25.10 -36.70
CA ARG A 141 10.59 25.47 -35.55
C ARG A 141 11.52 26.06 -34.49
N LYS A 142 11.44 27.38 -34.29
CA LYS A 142 12.20 28.07 -33.26
C LYS A 142 11.82 27.39 -31.96
N LYS A 143 12.70 26.55 -31.41
CA LYS A 143 12.52 26.04 -30.05
C LYS A 143 12.51 27.28 -29.14
N LEU A 144 11.70 27.28 -28.08
CA LEU A 144 11.49 28.47 -27.24
C LEU A 144 12.73 28.84 -26.39
N PHE A 145 13.63 27.88 -26.18
CA PHE A 145 14.73 27.99 -25.21
C PHE A 145 16.16 28.22 -25.76
N PRO A 146 16.56 27.90 -27.02
CA PRO A 146 17.90 28.19 -27.54
C PRO A 146 18.11 29.65 -27.98
N SER A 147 17.26 30.59 -27.57
CA SER A 147 17.46 32.02 -27.82
C SER A 147 18.45 32.63 -26.83
N LYS A 148 19.02 33.78 -27.19
CA LYS A 148 19.85 34.58 -26.28
C LYS A 148 19.03 34.91 -25.01
N ARG A 149 19.53 34.52 -23.84
CA ARG A 149 18.89 34.77 -22.53
C ARG A 149 19.43 36.05 -21.90
N LEU A 150 18.73 36.53 -20.87
CA LEU A 150 19.23 37.61 -20.02
C LEU A 150 20.36 37.06 -19.15
N ASN A 151 21.60 37.39 -19.49
CA ASN A 151 22.82 36.93 -18.81
C ASN A 151 23.10 37.72 -17.51
N ILE A 152 22.07 37.90 -16.68
CA ILE A 152 22.16 38.69 -15.42
C ILE A 152 22.64 37.80 -14.27
N PHE A 153 22.15 36.55 -14.23
CA PHE A 153 22.51 35.59 -13.20
C PHE A 153 23.57 34.61 -13.72
N SER A 154 24.70 34.53 -13.03
CA SER A 154 25.68 33.46 -13.20
C SER A 154 25.10 32.14 -12.66
N PRO A 155 25.48 30.99 -13.23
CA PRO A 155 25.06 29.71 -12.68
C PRO A 155 25.64 29.57 -11.28
N VAL A 156 24.75 29.44 -10.29
CA VAL A 156 25.12 29.28 -8.88
C VAL A 156 25.71 27.87 -8.70
N THR A 157 26.96 27.78 -8.22
CA THR A 157 27.62 26.51 -7.89
C THR A 157 27.53 26.14 -6.41
N ASP A 158 27.20 27.11 -5.55
CA ASP A 158 27.33 26.97 -4.12
C ASP A 158 25.93 26.85 -3.49
N LYS A 159 25.74 25.79 -2.71
CA LYS A 159 24.52 25.53 -1.96
C LYS A 159 24.75 26.11 -0.56
N ASP A 160 24.10 27.24 -0.26
CA ASP A 160 24.18 27.83 1.06
C ASP A 160 23.75 26.82 2.14
N THR A 161 24.55 26.72 3.21
CA THR A 161 24.27 25.89 4.38
C THR A 161 22.98 26.36 5.06
N ALA A 162 22.02 25.43 5.19
CA ALA A 162 20.66 25.71 5.63
C ALA A 162 20.62 26.25 7.07
N GLU A 163 20.28 27.53 7.20
CA GLU A 163 19.75 28.11 8.44
C GLU A 163 18.39 27.47 8.77
N SER A 164 17.98 27.47 10.04
CA SER A 164 16.65 27.00 10.42
C SER A 164 15.57 27.83 9.71
N PRO A 165 14.51 27.19 9.17
CA PRO A 165 13.50 27.88 8.38
C PRO A 165 12.85 29.03 9.17
N THR A 166 12.71 30.18 8.51
CA THR A 166 12.05 31.35 9.09
C THR A 166 10.54 31.11 9.13
N LEU A 167 9.81 31.86 9.97
CA LEU A 167 8.35 31.84 9.99
C LEU A 167 7.72 32.06 8.61
N TRP A 168 8.31 32.94 7.80
CA TRP A 168 7.88 33.18 6.41
C TRP A 168 8.05 31.96 5.52
N ASP A 169 9.11 31.18 5.71
CA ASP A 169 9.33 29.94 4.96
C ASP A 169 8.28 28.89 5.34
N ILE A 170 7.96 28.78 6.64
CA ILE A 170 6.91 27.86 7.12
C ILE A 170 5.54 28.28 6.55
N ALA A 171 5.21 29.57 6.59
CA ALA A 171 3.95 30.08 6.03
C ALA A 171 3.85 29.82 4.52
N PHE A 172 4.96 30.04 3.80
CA PHE A 172 5.03 29.78 2.37
C PHE A 172 4.90 28.29 2.03
N VAL A 173 5.56 27.41 2.79
CA VAL A 173 5.41 25.95 2.66
C VAL A 173 3.96 25.52 2.90
N ASN A 174 3.30 26.12 3.90
CA ASN A 174 1.88 25.84 4.15
C ASN A 174 0.99 26.27 2.98
N GLU A 175 1.20 27.46 2.40
CA GLU A 175 0.47 27.92 1.21
C GLU A 175 0.68 27.00 0.01
N LEU A 176 1.92 26.56 -0.23
CA LEU A 176 2.22 25.55 -1.24
C LEU A 176 1.46 24.24 -0.96
N SER A 177 1.44 23.77 0.29
CA SER A 177 0.71 22.57 0.66
C SER A 177 -0.79 22.70 0.35
N PHE A 178 -1.42 23.83 0.65
CA PHE A 178 -2.83 24.10 0.32
C PHE A 178 -3.08 24.11 -1.19
N SER A 179 -2.16 24.64 -1.99
CA SER A 179 -2.28 24.62 -3.45
C SER A 179 -2.23 23.20 -4.03
N THR A 180 -1.52 22.29 -3.36
CA THR A 180 -1.38 20.88 -3.77
C THR A 180 -2.43 19.95 -3.16
N ASN A 181 -3.00 20.31 -2.01
CA ASN A 181 -3.99 19.52 -1.28
C ASN A 181 -5.32 19.52 -2.04
N GLN A 182 -5.59 18.46 -2.78
CA GLN A 182 -6.88 18.19 -3.41
C GLN A 182 -7.72 17.31 -2.50
N MET A 183 -9.05 17.38 -2.66
CA MET A 183 -9.95 16.42 -2.01
C MET A 183 -9.57 15.00 -2.47
N PRO A 184 -9.50 14.00 -1.55
CA PRO A 184 -9.09 12.65 -1.91
C PRO A 184 -9.97 12.11 -3.02
N ARG A 185 -9.34 11.67 -4.11
CA ARG A 185 -10.04 11.15 -5.30
C ARG A 185 -10.52 9.72 -5.10
N ASN A 186 -9.87 8.98 -4.21
CA ASN A 186 -10.11 7.56 -3.97
C ASN A 186 -10.02 7.25 -2.46
N VAL A 187 -10.66 6.16 -2.03
CA VAL A 187 -10.59 5.60 -0.68
C VAL A 187 -9.16 5.28 -0.27
N LEU A 188 -8.31 4.84 -1.20
CA LEU A 188 -6.88 4.61 -0.92
C LEU A 188 -6.15 5.90 -0.53
N GLU A 189 -6.50 7.03 -1.15
CA GLU A 189 -5.91 8.33 -0.83
C GLU A 189 -6.37 8.82 0.54
N GLU A 190 -7.64 8.61 0.87
CA GLU A 190 -8.19 8.86 2.21
C GLU A 190 -7.49 8.00 3.27
N MET A 191 -7.28 6.70 3.00
CA MET A 191 -6.52 5.82 3.88
C MET A 191 -5.08 6.31 4.07
N ILE A 192 -4.40 6.71 2.99
CA ILE A 192 -3.04 7.27 3.07
C ILE A 192 -3.03 8.55 3.92
N GLN A 193 -4.03 9.42 3.74
CA GLN A 193 -4.16 10.64 4.55
C GLN A 193 -4.36 10.28 6.03
N TRP A 194 -5.25 9.34 6.36
CA TRP A 194 -5.46 8.90 7.74
C TRP A 194 -4.24 8.20 8.34
N THR A 195 -3.45 7.47 7.56
CA THR A 195 -2.17 6.91 8.01
C THR A 195 -1.17 8.03 8.31
N LYS A 196 -1.03 9.03 7.43
CA LYS A 196 -0.16 10.20 7.67
C LYS A 196 -0.58 11.03 8.89
N GLU A 197 -1.87 11.12 9.14
CA GLU A 197 -2.44 11.79 10.32
C GLU A 197 -2.35 10.92 11.60
N GLY A 198 -1.89 9.67 11.51
CA GLY A 198 -1.81 8.74 12.65
C GLY A 198 -3.15 8.20 13.15
N LYS A 199 -4.24 8.35 12.37
CA LYS A 199 -5.57 7.82 12.69
C LYS A 199 -5.70 6.33 12.40
N LEU A 200 -5.07 5.88 11.32
CA LEU A 200 -4.98 4.46 10.97
C LEU A 200 -3.66 3.87 11.48
N TRP A 201 -3.68 2.57 11.76
CA TRP A 201 -2.47 1.82 12.08
C TRP A 201 -1.56 1.73 10.87
N GLU A 202 -0.26 1.81 11.12
CA GLU A 202 0.76 1.56 10.11
C GLU A 202 0.90 0.05 9.85
N TYR A 203 1.14 -0.31 8.59
CA TYR A 203 1.31 -1.69 8.17
C TYR A 203 2.76 -1.95 7.74
N PRO A 204 3.32 -3.13 8.05
CA PRO A 204 2.72 -4.24 8.81
C PRO A 204 2.52 -3.90 10.30
N ILE A 205 1.46 -4.43 10.89
CA ILE A 205 1.09 -4.15 12.29
C ILE A 205 2.24 -4.58 13.21
N ASN A 206 2.81 -3.61 13.93
CA ASN A 206 3.75 -3.85 15.01
C ASN A 206 3.04 -3.61 16.36
N ASN A 207 3.10 -4.59 17.26
CA ASN A 207 2.49 -4.49 18.59
C ASN A 207 3.26 -3.55 19.53
N GLU A 208 4.50 -3.21 19.18
CA GLU A 208 5.39 -2.34 19.96
C GLU A 208 5.29 -0.87 19.52
N SER A 209 4.44 -0.55 18.54
CA SER A 209 4.19 0.81 18.08
C SER A 209 3.65 1.69 19.22
N GLY A 210 4.37 2.77 19.54
CA GLY A 210 4.06 3.68 20.65
C GLY A 210 4.98 3.54 21.86
N LEU A 211 5.89 2.55 21.88
CA LEU A 211 6.90 2.38 22.94
C LEU A 211 8.27 2.95 22.52
N GLU A 212 8.28 4.15 21.93
CA GLU A 212 9.47 4.73 21.28
C GLU A 212 10.65 4.96 22.24
N GLU A 213 10.37 5.27 23.51
CA GLU A 213 11.39 5.51 24.54
C GLU A 213 12.28 4.28 24.77
N GLU A 214 11.75 3.07 24.59
CA GLU A 214 12.48 1.82 24.85
C GLU A 214 13.12 1.22 23.60
N VAL A 215 12.67 1.61 22.39
CA VAL A 215 13.23 1.09 21.12
C VAL A 215 14.73 1.36 21.01
N GLY A 216 15.19 2.50 21.55
CA GLY A 216 16.60 2.85 21.56
C GLY A 216 17.44 2.15 22.64
N ILE A 217 16.80 1.45 23.57
CA ILE A 217 17.44 0.90 24.77
C ILE A 217 17.75 -0.58 24.57
N SER A 218 19.01 -0.96 24.78
CA SER A 218 19.40 -2.37 24.73
C SER A 218 18.88 -3.15 25.95
N PHE A 219 18.57 -4.44 25.76
CA PHE A 219 18.18 -5.35 26.84
C PHE A 219 19.21 -5.41 27.97
N THR A 220 20.48 -5.11 27.67
CA THR A 220 21.56 -5.07 28.66
C THR A 220 21.28 -4.10 29.79
N GLU A 221 20.61 -2.98 29.50
CA GLU A 221 20.26 -1.99 30.53
C GLU A 221 19.11 -2.45 31.42
N HIS A 222 18.18 -3.26 30.89
CA HIS A 222 17.07 -3.82 31.65
C HIS A 222 17.50 -4.97 32.57
N VAL A 223 18.50 -5.76 32.14
CA VAL A 223 18.96 -6.95 32.86
C VAL A 223 20.10 -6.63 33.82
N PHE A 224 21.11 -5.86 33.39
CA PHE A 224 22.32 -5.60 34.17
C PHE A 224 22.23 -4.29 34.96
N LEU A 225 21.36 -4.28 35.97
CA LEU A 225 21.23 -3.13 36.88
C LEU A 225 22.27 -3.11 38.01
N GLU A 226 23.11 -4.15 38.11
CA GLU A 226 24.16 -4.27 39.15
C GLU A 226 25.15 -3.10 39.13
N LYS A 227 25.37 -2.49 37.96
CA LYS A 227 26.22 -1.30 37.82
C LYS A 227 25.73 -0.13 38.68
N HIS A 228 24.41 0.01 38.83
CA HIS A 228 23.80 1.05 39.66
C HIS A 228 23.84 0.74 41.16
N LEU A 229 24.16 -0.50 41.55
CA LEU A 229 24.34 -0.87 42.95
C LEU A 229 25.74 -0.52 43.47
N GLU A 230 26.73 -0.32 42.61
CA GLU A 230 28.07 0.11 43.03
C GLU A 230 28.08 1.59 43.49
N GLU A 231 27.09 2.36 43.05
CA GLU A 231 26.99 3.78 43.32
C GLU A 231 26.16 4.05 44.60
N GLY A 232 26.80 3.93 45.75
CA GLY A 232 26.24 4.36 47.05
C GLY A 232 25.74 3.24 47.97
N PHE A 233 25.92 1.97 47.61
CA PHE A 233 25.66 0.83 48.51
C PHE A 233 26.95 0.14 48.94
N PRO A 234 27.01 -0.45 50.14
CA PRO A 234 28.16 -1.21 50.59
C PRO A 234 28.37 -2.46 49.71
N ARG A 235 29.63 -2.86 49.50
CA ARG A 235 29.98 -4.04 48.67
C ARG A 235 29.61 -5.36 49.32
N GLN A 236 29.52 -5.39 50.65
CA GLN A 236 29.21 -6.59 51.43
C GLN A 236 28.20 -6.22 52.53
N GLY A 237 27.30 -7.15 52.84
CA GLY A 237 26.39 -7.02 53.97
C GLY A 237 24.92 -7.34 53.64
N PRO A 238 24.03 -7.31 54.67
CA PRO A 238 22.61 -7.61 54.51
C PRO A 238 21.89 -6.66 53.54
N VAL A 239 22.28 -5.38 53.54
CA VAL A 239 21.72 -4.36 52.63
C VAL A 239 22.06 -4.69 51.18
N ARG A 240 23.30 -5.13 50.92
CA ARG A 240 23.72 -5.56 49.59
C ARG A 240 22.91 -6.76 49.11
N HIS A 241 22.77 -7.77 49.97
CA HIS A 241 21.97 -8.96 49.64
C HIS A 241 20.50 -8.63 49.36
N PHE A 242 19.90 -7.73 50.14
CA PHE A 242 18.54 -7.24 49.90
C PHE A 242 18.44 -6.52 48.55
N MET A 243 19.38 -5.62 48.25
CA MET A 243 19.38 -4.88 46.98
C MET A 243 19.64 -5.77 45.77
N GLU A 244 20.44 -6.82 45.90
CA GLU A 244 20.62 -7.84 44.86
C GLU A 244 19.30 -8.56 44.55
N LEU A 245 18.49 -8.88 45.56
CA LEU A 245 17.15 -9.45 45.36
C LEU A 245 16.21 -8.45 44.68
N VAL A 246 16.24 -7.18 45.07
CA VAL A 246 15.45 -6.12 44.43
C VAL A 246 15.83 -5.98 42.96
N VAL A 247 17.12 -5.91 42.65
CA VAL A 247 17.62 -5.83 41.27
C VAL A 247 17.27 -7.09 40.47
N ALA A 248 17.40 -8.28 41.07
CA ALA A 248 16.95 -9.52 40.43
C ALA A 248 15.44 -9.48 40.11
N GLY A 249 14.62 -8.91 41.00
CA GLY A 249 13.19 -8.68 40.76
C GLY A 249 12.93 -7.68 39.62
N LEU A 250 13.62 -6.54 39.62
CA LEU A 250 13.50 -5.50 38.58
C LEU A 250 13.96 -6.00 37.21
N SER A 251 14.99 -6.84 37.16
CA SER A 251 15.50 -7.43 35.90
C SER A 251 14.48 -8.32 35.20
N ARG A 252 13.61 -8.98 35.98
CA ARG A 252 12.57 -9.89 35.47
C ARG A 252 11.27 -9.18 35.12
N ASN A 253 11.16 -7.89 35.40
CA ASN A 253 9.94 -7.13 35.16
C ASN A 253 9.90 -6.53 33.74
N PRO A 254 8.96 -6.93 32.87
CA PRO A 254 8.80 -6.38 31.51
C PRO A 254 7.94 -5.12 31.45
N TYR A 255 7.25 -4.74 32.54
CA TYR A 255 6.28 -3.64 32.54
C TYR A 255 6.87 -2.30 32.97
N LEU A 256 8.13 -2.29 33.41
CA LEU A 256 8.81 -1.09 33.90
C LEU A 256 9.90 -0.67 32.92
N THR A 257 9.96 0.63 32.66
CA THR A 257 11.02 1.24 31.85
C THR A 257 12.35 1.24 32.61
N VAL A 258 13.48 1.36 31.89
CA VAL A 258 14.79 1.50 32.54
C VAL A 258 14.85 2.70 33.47
N GLN A 259 14.22 3.82 33.09
CA GLN A 259 14.19 5.03 33.91
C GLN A 259 13.49 4.76 35.24
N GLN A 260 12.32 4.11 35.21
CA GLN A 260 11.59 3.71 36.43
C GLN A 260 12.41 2.74 37.29
N LYS A 261 13.13 1.79 36.67
CA LYS A 261 14.01 0.87 37.41
C LYS A 261 15.15 1.63 38.11
N LYS A 262 15.75 2.63 37.45
CA LYS A 262 16.78 3.50 38.04
C LYS A 262 16.21 4.33 39.18
N GLU A 263 15.03 4.90 39.01
CA GLU A 263 14.31 5.66 40.04
C GLU A 263 14.00 4.82 41.29
N HIS A 264 13.60 3.56 41.10
CA HIS A 264 13.40 2.62 42.20
C HIS A 264 14.69 2.40 42.99
N ILE A 265 15.83 2.24 42.32
CA ILE A 265 17.13 2.05 42.99
C ILE A 265 17.55 3.33 43.72
N SER A 266 17.38 4.51 43.11
CA SER A 266 17.71 5.78 43.75
C SER A 266 16.83 6.04 44.98
N TRP A 267 15.56 5.65 44.94
CA TRP A 267 14.68 5.76 46.10
C TRP A 267 15.18 4.93 47.29
N PHE A 268 15.66 3.70 47.06
CA PHE A 268 16.25 2.90 48.13
C PHE A 268 17.52 3.52 48.69
N ARG A 269 18.35 4.13 47.83
CA ARG A 269 19.55 4.85 48.26
C ARG A 269 19.17 5.98 49.23
N ASP A 270 18.22 6.82 48.86
CA ASP A 270 17.76 7.92 49.71
C ASP A 270 17.15 7.42 51.02
N TYR A 271 16.39 6.32 50.96
CA TYR A 271 15.80 5.69 52.13
C TYR A 271 16.86 5.20 53.13
N PHE A 272 17.89 4.50 52.67
CA PHE A 272 18.96 4.03 53.55
C PHE A 272 19.82 5.17 54.08
N HIS A 273 20.03 6.24 53.31
CA HIS A 273 20.68 7.44 53.82
C HIS A 273 19.87 8.10 54.95
N GLN A 274 18.54 8.18 54.83
CA GLN A 274 17.68 8.72 55.89
C GLN A 274 17.61 7.83 57.13
N LYS A 275 17.83 6.51 56.98
CA LYS A 275 17.77 5.51 58.07
C LYS A 275 19.14 5.04 58.55
N ALA A 276 20.20 5.78 58.22
CA ALA A 276 21.57 5.43 58.61
C ALA A 276 21.73 5.29 60.14
N GLU A 277 21.04 6.11 60.94
CA GLU A 277 21.09 6.04 62.41
C GLU A 277 20.61 4.68 62.93
N VAL A 278 19.49 4.17 62.41
CA VAL A 278 18.91 2.88 62.80
C VAL A 278 19.80 1.71 62.34
N LEU A 279 20.49 1.87 61.21
CA LEU A 279 21.41 0.84 60.71
C LEU A 279 22.70 0.76 61.53
N ASN A 280 23.18 1.90 62.02
CA ASN A 280 24.31 1.96 62.95
C ASN A 280 23.96 1.32 64.30
N GLU A 281 22.72 1.49 64.79
CA GLU A 281 22.24 0.82 66.01
C GLU A 281 22.16 -0.72 65.86
N ALA A 282 21.95 -1.21 64.64
CA ALA A 282 21.83 -2.63 64.33
C ALA A 282 23.18 -3.33 64.05
N ASP A 283 24.32 -2.66 64.27
CA ASP A 283 25.68 -3.11 63.89
C ASP A 283 25.81 -3.51 62.40
N VAL A 284 24.94 -2.97 61.53
CA VAL A 284 25.03 -3.15 60.07
C VAL A 284 25.79 -1.96 59.51
N CYS A 285 27.11 -1.97 59.61
CA CYS A 285 27.94 -0.88 59.08
C CYS A 285 27.73 -0.71 57.57
N LEU A 286 27.34 0.49 57.16
CA LEU A 286 27.24 0.96 55.77
C LEU A 286 28.61 1.32 55.16
N SER A 287 29.67 0.63 55.55
CA SER A 287 31.04 0.85 55.03
C SER A 287 31.34 0.01 53.80
#